data_AF-A0A6A3AM45-F1
#
_entry.id   AF-A0A6A3AM45-F1
#
_cell.length_a   1.000
_cell.length_b   1.000
_cell.length_c   1.000
_cell.angle_alpha   90.00
_cell.angle_beta   90.00
_cell.angle_gamma   90.00
#
_symmetry.space_group_name_H-M   'P 1'
#
loop_
_entity.id
_entity.type
_entity.pdbx_description
1 polymer ?
#
loop_
_entity_poly.entity_id
_entity_poly.type
_entity_poly.pdbx_seq_one_letter_code
_entity_poly.pdbx_strand_id
1 'polypeptide(L)'
;MAKTKPGKKDLDSYTIKGTNKAVRPGDCVLMRPSDSDKPPYVARVENIEADHRNKVKVRVRWYYQPEESIGGRRQFHGAKELFLSDHHDV
;
A
#
# COMPACT_ATOMS: atom_id res chain seq x y z
N MET A 1 -22.11 -14.12 30.22
CA MET A 1 -22.10 -13.75 28.78
C MET A 1 -20.75 -13.12 28.45
N ALA A 2 -19.93 -13.79 27.64
CA ALA A 2 -18.64 -13.24 27.22
C ALA A 2 -18.89 -12.12 26.21
N LYS A 3 -18.43 -10.89 26.52
CA LYS A 3 -18.47 -9.77 25.56
C LYS A 3 -17.57 -10.13 24.38
N THR A 4 -18.14 -10.29 23.20
CA THR A 4 -17.38 -10.45 21.95
C THR A 4 -16.51 -9.21 21.76
N LYS A 5 -15.19 -9.40 21.66
CA LYS A 5 -14.27 -8.30 21.37
C LYS A 5 -14.68 -7.67 20.03
N PRO A 6 -14.77 -6.34 19.92
CA PRO A 6 -15.13 -5.71 18.66
C PRO A 6 -14.15 -6.18 17.59
N GLY A 7 -14.72 -6.72 16.50
CA GLY A 7 -13.96 -7.21 15.36
C GLY A 7 -13.15 -6.10 14.69
N LYS A 8 -12.35 -6.48 13.69
CA LYS A 8 -11.62 -5.53 12.84
C LYS A 8 -12.58 -4.44 12.34
N LYS A 9 -12.11 -3.19 12.30
CA LYS A 9 -12.89 -2.04 11.88
C LYS A 9 -12.22 -1.36 10.68
N ASP A 10 -12.98 -1.13 9.62
CA ASP A 10 -12.53 -0.32 8.49
C ASP A 10 -12.43 1.16 8.87
N LEU A 11 -11.38 1.82 8.38
CA LEU A 11 -11.11 3.23 8.59
C LEU A 11 -11.18 3.99 7.26
N ASP A 12 -11.84 5.15 7.27
CA ASP A 12 -11.91 6.01 6.08
C ASP A 12 -10.58 6.71 5.76
N SER A 13 -9.72 6.88 6.76
CA SER A 13 -8.40 7.50 6.59
C SER A 13 -7.40 7.11 7.67
N TYR A 14 -6.11 7.30 7.37
CA TYR A 14 -5.00 7.17 8.30
C TYR A 14 -3.97 8.29 8.11
N THR A 15 -3.60 8.97 9.20
CA THR A 15 -2.54 9.99 9.17
C THR A 15 -1.18 9.32 9.41
N ILE A 16 -0.25 9.50 8.45
CA ILE A 16 1.09 8.93 8.54
C ILE A 16 1.83 9.58 9.71
N LYS A 17 2.23 8.76 10.69
CA LYS A 17 2.94 9.20 11.90
C LYS A 17 4.17 10.04 11.54
N GLY A 18 4.35 11.14 12.28
CA GLY A 18 5.44 12.10 12.02
C GLY A 18 5.16 13.08 10.88
N THR A 19 3.95 13.05 10.29
CA THR A 19 3.52 13.97 9.25
C THR A 19 2.08 14.43 9.49
N ASN A 20 1.64 15.45 8.75
CA ASN A 20 0.24 15.87 8.70
C ASN A 20 -0.49 15.33 7.47
N LYS A 21 0.05 14.30 6.80
CA LYS A 21 -0.52 13.73 5.58
C LYS A 21 -1.46 12.57 5.93
N ALA A 22 -2.72 12.71 5.57
CA ALA A 22 -3.73 11.66 5.65
C ALA A 22 -3.81 10.89 4.33
N VAL A 23 -4.00 9.58 4.43
CA VAL A 23 -4.18 8.64 3.31
C VAL A 23 -5.56 8.01 3.42
N ARG A 24 -6.23 7.78 2.29
CA ARG A 24 -7.56 7.18 2.17
C ARG A 24 -7.55 6.01 1.17
N PRO A 25 -8.55 5.12 1.21
CA PRO A 25 -8.78 4.18 0.12
C PRO A 25 -8.86 4.91 -1.24
N GLY A 26 -8.15 4.37 -2.23
CA GLY A 26 -7.96 4.95 -3.56
C GLY A 26 -6.66 5.74 -3.74
N ASP A 27 -6.02 6.22 -2.66
CA ASP A 27 -4.78 6.97 -2.74
C ASP A 27 -3.59 6.08 -3.16
N CYS A 28 -2.62 6.69 -3.84
CA CYS A 28 -1.33 6.07 -4.14
C CYS A 28 -0.28 6.47 -3.10
N VAL A 29 0.48 5.49 -2.62
CA VAL A 29 1.50 5.68 -1.58
C VAL A 29 2.84 5.06 -1.96
N LEU A 30 3.91 5.59 -1.36
CA LEU A 30 5.23 4.99 -1.40
C LEU A 30 5.42 4.13 -0.15
N MET A 31 5.76 2.86 -0.34
CA MET A 31 6.04 1.91 0.73
C MET A 31 7.54 1.66 0.84
N ARG A 32 8.03 1.58 2.08
CA ARG A 32 9.42 1.24 2.34
C ARG A 32 9.69 -0.20 1.88
N PRO A 33 10.72 -0.45 1.07
CA PRO A 33 11.10 -1.79 0.70
C PRO A 33 11.79 -2.51 1.86
N SER A 34 11.74 -3.84 1.88
CA SER A 34 12.46 -4.65 2.88
C SER A 34 13.98 -4.52 2.73
N ASP A 35 14.44 -4.31 1.50
CA ASP A 35 15.83 -4.06 1.13
C ASP A 35 16.03 -2.56 0.89
N SER A 36 16.91 -1.93 1.67
CA SER A 36 17.11 -0.48 1.65
C SER A 36 17.73 0.04 0.36
N ASP A 37 18.36 -0.83 -0.42
CA ASP A 37 19.02 -0.44 -1.67
C ASP A 37 18.02 -0.33 -2.84
N LYS A 38 16.79 -0.82 -2.63
CA LYS A 38 15.71 -0.72 -3.63
C LYS A 38 14.98 0.62 -3.51
N PRO A 39 14.47 1.15 -4.65
CA PRO A 39 13.57 2.29 -4.61
C PRO A 39 12.28 1.93 -3.85
N PRO A 40 11.57 2.92 -3.27
CA PRO A 40 10.28 2.68 -2.65
C PRO A 40 9.27 2.05 -3.61
N TYR A 41 8.51 1.09 -3.11
CA TYR A 41 7.43 0.47 -3.87
C TYR A 41 6.24 1.44 -3.99
N VAL A 42 5.52 1.37 -5.10
CA VAL A 42 4.30 2.18 -5.30
C VAL A 42 3.09 1.29 -5.17
N ALA A 43 2.10 1.70 -4.39
CA ALA A 43 0.89 0.93 -4.19
C ALA A 43 -0.36 1.81 -4.17
N ARG A 44 -1.49 1.26 -4.62
CA ARG A 44 -2.82 1.83 -4.38
C ARG A 44 -3.37 1.27 -3.08
N VAL A 45 -3.93 2.12 -2.22
CA VAL A 45 -4.64 1.69 -1.02
C VAL A 45 -6.02 1.20 -1.41
N GLU A 46 -6.34 -0.05 -1.10
CA GLU A 46 -7.67 -0.62 -1.32
C GLU A 46 -8.55 -0.53 -0.06
N ASN A 47 -7.98 -0.76 1.12
CA ASN A 47 -8.69 -0.64 2.40
C ASN A 47 -7.72 -0.33 3.54
N ILE A 48 -8.21 0.29 4.61
CA ILE A 48 -7.47 0.54 5.85
C ILE A 48 -8.22 -0.11 7.00
N GLU A 49 -7.59 -1.03 7.71
CA GLU A 49 -8.21 -1.79 8.80
C GLU A 49 -7.49 -1.53 10.12
N ALA A 50 -8.24 -1.26 11.18
CA ALA A 50 -7.75 -1.29 12.56
C ALA A 50 -8.15 -2.58 13.27
N ASP A 51 -7.19 -3.22 13.94
CA ASP A 51 -7.48 -4.32 14.86
C ASP A 51 -7.98 -3.82 16.23
N HIS A 52 -8.35 -4.76 17.10
CA HIS A 52 -8.86 -4.45 18.44
C HIS A 52 -7.81 -3.81 19.38
N ARG A 53 -6.53 -3.76 18.98
CA ARG A 53 -5.43 -3.09 19.69
C ARG A 53 -5.07 -1.76 19.02
N ASN A 54 -5.90 -1.25 18.11
CA ASN A 54 -5.65 -0.08 17.28
C ASN A 54 -4.36 -0.18 16.43
N LYS A 55 -3.90 -1.39 16.11
CA LYS A 55 -2.88 -1.57 15.07
C LYS A 55 -3.57 -1.46 13.73
N VAL A 56 -3.05 -0.56 12.89
CA VAL A 56 -3.57 -0.32 11.55
C VAL A 56 -2.79 -1.18 10.56
N LYS A 57 -3.50 -1.86 9.68
CA LYS A 57 -2.99 -2.53 8.49
C LYS A 57 -3.65 -1.92 7.26
N VAL A 58 -2.98 -2.00 6.11
CA VAL A 58 -3.44 -1.36 4.88
C VAL A 58 -3.45 -2.42 3.80
N ARG A 59 -4.64 -2.75 3.29
CA ARG A 59 -4.74 -3.59 2.09
C ARG A 59 -4.34 -2.76 0.89
N VAL A 60 -3.43 -3.29 0.08
CA VAL A 60 -2.87 -2.58 -1.06
C VAL A 60 -2.93 -3.42 -2.32
N ARG A 61 -2.88 -2.72 -3.46
CA ARG A 61 -2.65 -3.29 -4.78
C ARG A 61 -1.36 -2.69 -5.35
N TRP A 62 -0.42 -3.53 -5.73
CA TRP A 62 0.91 -3.09 -6.14
C TRP A 62 0.92 -2.50 -7.55
N TYR A 63 1.67 -1.42 -7.72
CA TYR A 63 2.16 -0.99 -9.02
C TYR A 63 3.57 -1.52 -9.23
N TYR A 64 3.83 -2.10 -10.39
CA TYR A 64 5.17 -2.53 -10.78
C TYR A 64 5.85 -1.55 -11.70
N GLN A 65 7.13 -1.31 -11.46
CA GLN A 65 7.98 -0.59 -12.39
C GLN A 65 8.30 -1.48 -13.59
N PRO A 66 8.60 -0.90 -14.76
CA PRO A 66 9.04 -1.64 -15.94
C PRO A 66 10.14 -2.69 -15.68
N GLU A 67 11.09 -2.36 -14.81
CA GLU A 67 12.20 -3.21 -14.37
C GLU A 67 11.74 -4.48 -13.64
N GLU A 68 10.60 -4.42 -12.95
CA GLU A 68 10.03 -5.51 -12.16
C GLU A 68 9.14 -6.43 -13.00
N SER A 69 8.82 -6.03 -14.23
CA SER A 69 8.03 -6.85 -15.15
C SER A 69 8.85 -8.02 -15.71
N ILE A 70 8.19 -9.12 -16.06
CA ILE A 70 8.83 -10.33 -16.63
C ILE A 70 9.65 -9.99 -17.90
N GLY A 71 9.22 -8.99 -18.67
CA GLY A 71 9.89 -8.54 -19.89
C GLY A 71 10.95 -7.46 -19.67
N GLY A 72 11.11 -6.96 -18.45
CA GLY A 72 12.00 -5.84 -18.11
C GLY A 72 11.62 -4.50 -18.77
N ARG A 73 12.45 -3.48 -18.52
CA ARG A 73 12.27 -2.15 -19.12
C ARG A 73 12.59 -2.18 -20.62
N ARG A 74 11.76 -1.52 -21.42
CA ARG A 74 11.92 -1.32 -22.86
C ARG A 74 12.17 0.15 -23.17
N GLN A 75 12.69 0.46 -24.36
CA GLN A 75 13.04 1.82 -24.77
C GLN A 75 11.85 2.79 -24.79
N PHE A 76 10.63 2.28 -25.02
CA PHE A 76 9.42 3.10 -25.01
C PHE A 76 8.86 3.33 -23.61
N HIS A 77 9.39 2.68 -22.56
CA HIS A 77 8.88 2.85 -21.22
C HIS A 77 9.34 4.18 -20.61
N GLY A 78 8.39 4.92 -20.04
CA GLY A 78 8.65 6.21 -19.41
C GLY A 78 9.45 6.09 -18.11
N ALA A 79 10.21 7.13 -17.76
CA ALA A 79 11.05 7.14 -16.55
C ALA A 79 10.27 6.96 -15.23
N LYS A 80 8.98 7.34 -15.20
CA LYS A 80 8.07 7.21 -14.05
C LYS A 80 6.87 6.30 -14.34
N GLU A 81 7.00 5.45 -15.35
CA GLU A 81 5.93 4.52 -15.73
C GLU A 81 5.73 3.45 -14.66
N LEU A 82 4.47 3.05 -14.51
CA LEU A 82 4.02 2.05 -13.54
C LEU A 82 2.92 1.21 -14.18
N PHE A 83 2.91 -0.08 -13.87
CA PHE A 83 1.88 -1.03 -14.28
C PHE A 83 1.00 -1.38 -13.10
N LEU A 84 -0.32 -1.19 -13.24
CA LEU A 84 -1.27 -1.71 -12.25
C LEU A 84 -1.27 -3.24 -12.34
N SER A 85 -0.74 -3.90 -11.30
CA SER A 85 -0.69 -5.36 -11.24
C SER A 85 -2.01 -5.94 -10.73
N ASP A 86 -2.17 -7.26 -10.73
CA ASP A 86 -3.20 -8.00 -10.01
C ASP A 86 -2.74 -8.46 -8.60
N HIS A 87 -1.55 -8.05 -8.17
CA HIS A 87 -0.95 -8.43 -6.89
C HIS A 87 -1.51 -7.56 -5.75
N HIS A 88 -2.20 -8.22 -4.82
CA HIS A 88 -2.76 -7.61 -3.60
C HIS A 88 -2.06 -8.14 -2.34
N ASP A 89 -1.88 -7.29 -1.34
CA ASP A 89 -1.23 -7.61 -0.06
C ASP A 89 -1.78 -6.77 1.13
N VAL A 90 -1.33 -7.01 2.37
CA VAL A 90 -1.82 -6.38 3.63
C VAL A 90 -0.72 -6.00 4.63
#